data_AF-A0A024GHW2-F1
#
_entry.id   AF-A0A024GHW2-F1
#
_cell.length_a   1.000
_cell.length_b   1.000
_cell.length_c   1.000
_cell.angle_alpha   90.00
_cell.angle_beta   90.00
_cell.angle_gamma   90.00
#
_symmetry.space_group_name_H-M   'P 1'
#
loop_
_entity.id
_entity.type
_entity.pdbx_description
1 polymer ?
#
loop_
_entity_poly.entity_id
_entity_poly.type
_entity_poly.pdbx_seq_one_letter_code
_entity_poly.pdbx_strand_id
1 'polypeptide(L)'
;MDDFVTFGIRNVALHTNSSIKMLDLYFEVLIENRIAYTSEIVKNTLFPVWIPFQLSKLEGHGRADRQPNRLTVKKLPSVVHGRRGVALTIVVYRVESGSWQGYYETQSNGKRVSDRSAAFRRDEVLQFRCKLNELVPLAVPLAEIESLPLNTWFFTLGDGGVHVSKRTFRMVRQVSNTSGTTISCLKQTTPSVCSVHVNQSLEHRIRIQTLKRTFSSIHDRVARLSHDIQNGLSLKYARQCIDPIVERHCDAKRDSIQKLRKRIVHLREFVNRLQQTSLQEKKTLDLDVRISKALVKLMHMNLKCKDEQDGILERRYQILRTAYQIRYRQAMLVKALQEVYPIECNRSGECCIRGIRLTNSDLTNNRKGEEECVSTALGYVAHLVFMLSKYFHIQIRYRVFVACSRSSIQDETRDPSLEFPLYRKGVEKDRYERAIQYLGMNVEQIMSARGLDNSRYTSILQRLKAVMDVELEWLEHDNTKNFDEKGSVSSIYQ
;
A
#
# COMPACT_ATOMS: atom_id res chain seq x y z
N MET A 1 -50.67 -5.59 67.28
CA MET A 1 -49.65 -5.65 66.21
C MET A 1 -50.07 -4.84 64.98
N ASP A 2 -51.31 -4.33 64.92
CA ASP A 2 -51.69 -3.29 63.94
C ASP A 2 -51.35 -1.86 64.44
N ASP A 3 -50.77 -1.74 65.64
CA ASP A 3 -50.47 -0.45 66.28
C ASP A 3 -49.02 0.01 66.08
N PHE A 4 -48.30 -0.51 65.08
CA PHE A 4 -46.99 0.05 64.69
C PHE A 4 -47.16 0.89 63.46
N VAL A 5 -47.26 2.20 63.66
CA VAL A 5 -47.53 3.12 62.55
C VAL A 5 -46.23 3.52 61.87
N THR A 6 -45.16 3.81 62.59
CA THR A 6 -43.85 4.07 61.97
C THR A 6 -42.69 3.80 62.95
N PHE A 7 -41.57 3.36 62.40
CA PHE A 7 -40.31 3.19 63.12
C PHE A 7 -39.22 4.02 62.45
N GLY A 8 -38.40 4.74 63.22
CA GLY A 8 -37.35 5.62 62.70
C GLY A 8 -36.10 5.64 63.56
N ILE A 9 -34.95 5.86 62.90
CA ILE A 9 -33.65 5.96 63.54
C ILE A 9 -33.03 7.31 63.13
N ARG A 10 -32.54 8.08 64.11
CA ARG A 10 -31.81 9.34 63.85
C ARG A 10 -30.45 9.34 64.54
N ASN A 11 -29.49 9.99 63.90
CA ASN A 11 -28.15 10.23 64.41
C ASN A 11 -27.40 8.94 64.80
N VAL A 12 -27.42 7.94 63.90
CA VAL A 12 -26.60 6.74 64.08
C VAL A 12 -25.13 7.13 63.90
N ALA A 13 -24.35 7.01 64.96
CA ALA A 13 -22.91 7.21 64.93
C ALA A 13 -22.21 5.90 65.29
N LEU A 14 -21.37 5.43 64.37
CA LEU A 14 -20.63 4.19 64.51
C LEU A 14 -19.22 4.50 65.03
N HIS A 15 -18.76 3.72 66.01
CA HIS A 15 -17.39 3.84 66.53
C HIS A 15 -16.48 2.96 65.67
N THR A 16 -15.77 3.56 64.71
CA THR A 16 -14.87 2.83 63.81
C THR A 16 -13.42 2.98 64.28
N ASN A 17 -12.79 1.88 64.73
CA ASN A 17 -11.43 1.87 65.26
C ASN A 17 -10.31 1.85 64.19
N SER A 18 -10.56 2.24 62.94
CA SER A 18 -9.52 2.30 61.90
C SER A 18 -9.97 3.12 60.69
N SER A 19 -9.05 3.90 60.10
CA SER A 19 -9.10 4.71 58.87
C SER A 19 -10.50 5.03 58.31
N ILE A 20 -10.92 6.30 58.37
CA ILE A 20 -12.21 6.82 57.89
C ILE A 20 -12.50 6.33 56.47
N LYS A 21 -13.36 5.30 56.34
CA LYS A 21 -13.93 4.80 55.09
C LYS A 21 -15.45 4.86 55.23
N MET A 22 -16.11 5.43 54.23
CA MET A 22 -17.57 5.47 54.14
C MET A 22 -18.14 4.05 54.02
N LEU A 23 -19.29 3.78 54.66
CA LEU A 23 -19.85 2.44 54.82
C LEU A 23 -21.19 2.26 54.07
N ASP A 24 -21.46 1.03 53.62
CA ASP A 24 -22.76 0.60 53.12
C ASP A 24 -23.50 -0.16 54.23
N LEU A 25 -24.66 0.36 54.64
CA LEU A 25 -25.35 -0.07 55.85
C LEU A 25 -26.83 -0.38 55.57
N TYR A 26 -27.34 -1.45 56.17
CA TYR A 26 -28.78 -1.74 56.23
C TYR A 26 -29.12 -2.33 57.59
N PHE A 27 -30.40 -2.40 57.94
CA PHE A 27 -30.84 -2.99 59.21
C PHE A 27 -31.92 -4.04 59.02
N GLU A 28 -31.96 -4.99 59.94
CA GLU A 28 -33.00 -6.00 60.04
C GLU A 28 -33.72 -5.86 61.37
N VAL A 29 -35.06 -5.88 61.33
CA VAL A 29 -35.91 -5.93 62.52
C VAL A 29 -36.26 -7.38 62.77
N LEU A 30 -35.83 -7.89 63.91
CA LEU A 30 -36.13 -9.23 64.39
C LEU A 30 -37.15 -9.18 65.52
N ILE A 31 -38.22 -9.94 65.34
CA ILE A 31 -39.23 -10.20 66.36
C ILE A 31 -39.04 -11.66 66.79
N GLU A 32 -38.68 -11.88 68.05
CA GLU A 32 -38.42 -13.23 68.59
C GLU A 32 -37.45 -14.07 67.73
N ASN A 33 -36.34 -13.45 67.28
CA ASN A 33 -35.32 -14.04 66.40
C ASN A 33 -35.79 -14.42 64.99
N ARG A 34 -36.92 -13.92 64.51
CA ARG A 34 -37.32 -14.00 63.10
C ARG A 34 -37.24 -12.64 62.44
N ILE A 35 -36.65 -12.57 61.25
CA ILE A 35 -36.59 -11.34 60.45
C ILE A 35 -38.02 -10.98 60.06
N ALA A 36 -38.51 -9.88 60.61
CA ALA A 36 -39.82 -9.31 60.31
C ALA A 36 -39.70 -8.23 59.22
N TYR A 37 -38.56 -7.56 59.13
CA TYR A 37 -38.31 -6.53 58.13
C TYR A 37 -36.81 -6.41 57.83
N THR A 38 -36.48 -6.10 56.58
CA THR A 38 -35.14 -5.75 56.13
C THR A 38 -35.22 -4.42 55.40
N SER A 39 -34.37 -3.47 55.78
CA SER A 39 -34.34 -2.15 55.17
C SER A 39 -33.52 -2.11 53.87
N GLU A 40 -33.70 -1.02 53.12
CA GLU A 40 -32.83 -0.68 52.00
C GLU A 40 -31.41 -0.31 52.47
N ILE A 41 -30.44 -0.57 51.59
CA ILE A 41 -29.03 -0.30 51.85
C ILE A 41 -28.75 1.19 51.60
N VAL A 42 -28.32 1.90 52.64
CA VAL A 42 -27.81 3.26 52.54
C VAL A 42 -26.31 3.18 52.28
N LYS A 43 -25.88 3.67 51.12
CA LYS A 43 -24.51 3.52 50.64
C LYS A 43 -23.63 4.71 51.01
N ASN A 44 -22.34 4.45 51.16
CA ASN A 44 -21.27 5.45 51.25
C ASN A 44 -21.56 6.56 52.28
N THR A 45 -21.95 6.21 53.49
CA THR A 45 -22.20 7.18 54.58
C THR A 45 -21.65 6.68 55.92
N LEU A 46 -21.29 7.62 56.80
CA LEU A 46 -21.00 7.35 58.22
C LEU A 46 -22.20 7.60 59.13
N PHE A 47 -23.22 8.32 58.63
CA PHE A 47 -24.41 8.73 59.36
C PHE A 47 -25.67 8.37 58.56
N PRO A 48 -26.09 7.09 58.55
CA PRO A 48 -27.27 6.67 57.81
C PRO A 48 -28.54 7.25 58.43
N VAL A 49 -29.42 7.77 57.57
CA VAL A 49 -30.78 8.20 57.93
C VAL A 49 -31.75 7.38 57.10
N TRP A 50 -32.59 6.57 57.75
CA TRP A 50 -33.65 5.82 57.10
C TRP A 50 -34.99 6.55 57.26
N ILE A 51 -35.77 6.57 56.17
CA ILE A 51 -37.11 7.16 56.17
C ILE A 51 -38.05 6.28 57.00
N PRO A 52 -38.96 6.85 57.82
CA PRO A 52 -39.93 6.07 58.56
C PRO A 52 -40.81 5.23 57.62
N PHE A 53 -40.96 3.94 57.91
CA PHE A 53 -41.79 3.01 57.14
C PHE A 53 -42.88 2.37 58.01
N GLN A 54 -44.00 2.01 57.38
CA GLN A 54 -45.15 1.36 57.99
C GLN A 54 -44.97 -0.17 57.95
N LEU A 55 -44.85 -0.82 59.11
CA LEU A 55 -44.80 -2.29 59.16
C LEU A 55 -46.10 -2.93 58.65
N SER A 56 -47.24 -2.25 58.77
CA SER A 56 -48.57 -2.74 58.36
C SER A 56 -48.77 -2.83 56.85
N LYS A 57 -47.94 -2.16 56.03
CA LYS A 57 -48.02 -2.21 54.55
C LYS A 57 -47.05 -3.20 53.91
N LEU A 58 -46.39 -4.04 54.72
CA LEU A 58 -45.23 -4.83 54.29
C LEU A 58 -45.48 -6.34 54.25
N GLU A 59 -46.73 -6.78 54.32
CA GLU A 59 -47.13 -8.09 53.82
C GLU A 59 -47.82 -7.90 52.46
N GLY A 60 -47.06 -7.90 51.37
CA GLY A 60 -47.71 -7.75 50.08
C GLY A 60 -46.91 -7.79 48.79
N HIS A 61 -45.57 -7.68 48.77
CA HIS A 61 -44.79 -7.85 47.53
C HIS A 61 -43.53 -8.69 47.76
N GLY A 62 -43.74 -9.97 48.08
CA GLY A 62 -42.76 -11.02 47.86
C GLY A 62 -43.28 -11.91 46.74
N ARG A 63 -42.65 -11.82 45.55
CA ARG A 63 -42.82 -12.81 44.48
C ARG A 63 -42.54 -14.19 45.05
N ALA A 64 -43.51 -15.08 44.89
CA ALA A 64 -43.37 -16.50 45.16
C ALA A 64 -42.38 -17.10 44.16
N ASP A 65 -41.17 -17.43 44.63
CA ASP A 65 -40.35 -18.46 44.00
C ASP A 65 -39.40 -19.12 45.01
N ARG A 66 -39.96 -20.02 45.84
CA ARG A 66 -39.54 -21.43 45.94
C ARG A 66 -40.23 -22.12 47.12
N GLN A 67 -40.76 -23.29 46.78
CA GLN A 67 -41.44 -24.28 47.60
C GLN A 67 -40.55 -24.88 48.72
N PRO A 68 -41.17 -25.60 49.68
CA PRO A 68 -40.81 -25.56 51.08
C PRO A 68 -39.59 -26.42 51.34
N ASN A 69 -38.52 -25.81 51.85
CA ASN A 69 -37.62 -26.61 52.66
C ASN A 69 -38.40 -27.07 53.87
N ARG A 70 -38.41 -28.39 54.04
CA ARG A 70 -38.72 -29.18 55.23
C ARG A 70 -38.15 -28.53 56.49
N LEU A 71 -38.76 -27.43 56.90
CA LEU A 71 -38.69 -26.87 58.23
C LEU A 71 -39.73 -27.65 59.01
N THR A 72 -39.21 -28.71 59.64
CA THR A 72 -39.84 -29.33 60.78
C THR A 72 -40.51 -28.25 61.61
N VAL A 73 -41.83 -28.41 61.76
CA VAL A 73 -42.65 -27.73 62.74
C VAL A 73 -42.06 -28.09 64.10
N LYS A 74 -40.98 -27.41 64.50
CA LYS A 74 -40.64 -27.28 65.90
C LYS A 74 -41.62 -26.26 66.44
N LYS A 75 -42.76 -26.79 66.89
CA LYS A 75 -43.63 -26.26 67.94
C LYS A 75 -42.96 -25.06 68.62
N LEU A 76 -43.46 -23.85 68.37
CA LEU A 76 -43.21 -22.77 69.32
C LEU A 76 -43.85 -23.26 70.63
N PRO A 77 -43.09 -23.46 71.71
CA PRO A 77 -43.69 -23.87 72.97
C PRO A 77 -44.70 -22.79 73.37
N SER A 78 -45.91 -23.25 73.62
CA SER A 78 -46.98 -22.53 74.29
C SER A 78 -46.42 -21.63 75.40
N VAL A 79 -46.42 -20.30 75.18
CA VAL A 79 -46.19 -19.34 76.28
C VAL A 79 -47.52 -19.18 77.01
N VAL A 80 -47.84 -20.22 77.77
CA VAL A 80 -48.81 -20.23 78.85
C VAL A 80 -48.08 -19.58 80.04
N HIS A 81 -48.61 -18.45 80.49
CA HIS A 81 -48.32 -17.75 81.74
C HIS A 81 -46.95 -17.09 81.91
N GLY A 82 -46.98 -15.77 82.12
CA GLY A 82 -45.92 -15.01 82.77
C GLY A 82 -45.22 -14.00 81.85
N ARG A 83 -45.78 -12.78 81.76
CA ARG A 83 -45.10 -11.49 81.48
C ARG A 83 -43.77 -11.53 80.67
N ARG A 84 -43.69 -12.27 79.56
CA ARG A 84 -42.55 -12.19 78.62
C ARG A 84 -42.94 -11.22 77.53
N GLY A 85 -42.54 -9.96 77.68
CA GLY A 85 -42.75 -8.94 76.64
C GLY A 85 -42.03 -9.35 75.35
N VAL A 86 -42.68 -9.11 74.21
CA VAL A 86 -42.10 -9.34 72.89
C VAL A 86 -40.80 -8.54 72.78
N ALA A 87 -39.70 -9.25 72.51
CA ALA A 87 -38.39 -8.65 72.35
C ALA A 87 -38.20 -8.26 70.89
N LEU A 88 -38.03 -6.96 70.66
CA LEU A 88 -37.68 -6.39 69.38
C LEU A 88 -36.16 -6.21 69.36
N THR A 89 -35.49 -6.90 68.45
CA THR A 89 -34.06 -6.75 68.21
C THR A 89 -33.88 -6.11 66.86
N ILE A 90 -33.14 -5.02 66.77
CA ILE A 90 -32.77 -4.43 65.50
C ILE A 90 -31.26 -4.48 65.39
N VAL A 91 -30.78 -5.01 64.27
CA VAL A 91 -29.35 -5.15 64.02
C VAL A 91 -29.02 -4.39 62.75
N VAL A 92 -28.01 -3.52 62.85
CA VAL A 92 -27.44 -2.78 61.73
C VAL A 92 -26.22 -3.54 61.26
N TYR A 93 -26.22 -3.91 59.99
CA TYR A 93 -25.16 -4.66 59.34
C TYR A 93 -24.38 -3.76 58.39
N ARG A 94 -23.05 -3.91 58.39
CA ARG A 94 -22.16 -3.41 57.35
C ARG A 94 -22.03 -4.45 56.26
N VAL A 95 -22.13 -3.97 55.03
CA VAL A 95 -21.82 -4.75 53.84
C VAL A 95 -20.35 -4.50 53.49
N GLU A 96 -19.48 -5.51 53.66
CA GLU A 96 -18.11 -5.41 53.16
C GLU A 96 -18.11 -5.55 51.63
N SER A 97 -17.28 -4.74 50.98
CA SER A 97 -17.20 -4.55 49.53
C SER A 97 -16.99 -5.86 48.76
N GLY A 98 -18.08 -6.49 48.40
CA GLY A 98 -18.26 -7.33 47.22
C GLY A 98 -19.48 -6.79 46.50
N SER A 99 -19.30 -6.42 45.23
CA SER A 99 -20.34 -5.93 44.32
C SER A 99 -21.72 -6.53 44.62
N TRP A 100 -22.61 -5.75 45.25
CA TRP A 100 -24.03 -6.08 45.32
C TRP A 100 -24.62 -5.82 43.93
N GLN A 101 -24.34 -6.72 42.98
CA GLN A 101 -25.10 -6.85 41.75
C GLN A 101 -26.33 -7.69 42.08
N GLY A 102 -27.44 -7.00 42.34
CA GLY A 102 -28.74 -7.65 42.41
C GLY A 102 -29.08 -8.28 41.07
N TYR A 103 -28.82 -9.58 40.94
CA TYR A 103 -29.63 -10.49 40.15
C TYR A 103 -29.81 -11.75 40.98
N TYR A 104 -31.07 -12.10 41.28
CA TYR A 104 -31.42 -13.40 41.84
C TYR A 104 -31.20 -14.46 40.74
N GLU A 105 -29.99 -14.96 40.58
CA GLU A 105 -29.77 -16.20 39.84
C GLU A 105 -30.10 -17.39 40.74
N THR A 106 -31.29 -17.94 40.54
CA THR A 106 -31.66 -19.26 41.03
C THR A 106 -30.84 -20.32 40.29
N GLN A 107 -29.64 -20.66 40.77
CA GLN A 107 -28.97 -21.89 40.36
C GLN A 107 -29.56 -23.08 41.13
N SER A 108 -30.36 -23.88 40.43
CA SER A 108 -30.63 -25.27 40.79
C SER A 108 -29.49 -26.15 40.30
N ASN A 109 -28.81 -26.78 41.25
CA ASN A 109 -28.16 -28.09 41.21
C ASN A 109 -27.28 -28.49 40.01
N GLY A 110 -26.04 -28.84 40.34
CA GLY A 110 -25.47 -30.08 39.83
C GLY A 110 -24.15 -30.00 39.09
N LYS A 111 -23.10 -29.43 39.71
CA LYS A 111 -21.73 -29.97 39.63
C LYS A 111 -20.81 -29.26 40.60
N ARG A 112 -20.08 -30.06 41.38
CA ARG A 112 -18.96 -29.63 42.21
C ARG A 112 -17.92 -28.98 41.30
N VAL A 113 -17.81 -27.66 41.39
CA VAL A 113 -16.59 -26.94 41.05
C VAL A 113 -16.15 -26.26 42.32
N SER A 114 -14.97 -26.65 42.78
CA SER A 114 -14.26 -26.00 43.86
C SER A 114 -14.04 -24.55 43.46
N ASP A 115 -14.83 -23.64 44.02
CA ASP A 115 -14.41 -22.27 44.07
C ASP A 115 -14.84 -21.64 45.38
N ARG A 116 -13.90 -20.96 46.01
CA ARG A 116 -14.08 -20.25 47.28
C ARG A 116 -14.98 -19.04 47.03
N SER A 117 -16.28 -19.25 46.84
CA SER A 117 -17.25 -18.16 46.87
C SER A 117 -17.34 -17.65 48.29
N ALA A 118 -16.73 -16.50 48.52
CA ALA A 118 -16.75 -15.76 49.77
C ALA A 118 -18.20 -15.68 50.28
N ALA A 119 -18.49 -16.42 51.35
CA ALA A 119 -19.72 -16.23 52.10
C ALA A 119 -19.76 -14.76 52.50
N PHE A 120 -20.79 -14.03 52.05
CA PHE A 120 -21.00 -12.62 52.38
C PHE A 120 -20.74 -12.39 53.87
N ARG A 121 -19.65 -11.69 54.20
CA ARG A 121 -19.43 -11.22 55.57
C ARG A 121 -20.33 -10.02 55.79
N ARG A 122 -21.42 -10.24 56.52
CA ARG A 122 -22.23 -9.19 57.11
C ARG A 122 -21.67 -8.98 58.51
N ASP A 123 -21.06 -7.84 58.73
CA ASP A 123 -20.52 -7.52 60.04
C ASP A 123 -21.55 -6.72 60.82
N GLU A 124 -21.90 -7.21 62.01
CA GLU A 124 -22.80 -6.51 62.93
C GLU A 124 -22.08 -5.28 63.46
N VAL A 125 -22.61 -4.10 63.14
CA VAL A 125 -22.00 -2.83 63.56
C VAL A 125 -22.68 -2.28 64.80
N LEU A 126 -24.00 -2.46 64.89
CA LEU A 126 -24.77 -1.98 66.02
C LEU A 126 -26.00 -2.87 66.23
N GLN A 127 -26.19 -3.31 67.47
CA GLN A 127 -27.36 -4.09 67.85
C GLN A 127 -28.12 -3.36 68.95
N PHE A 128 -29.41 -3.14 68.71
CA PHE A 128 -30.35 -2.60 69.67
C PHE A 128 -31.37 -3.65 70.05
N ARG A 129 -31.59 -3.84 71.35
CA ARG A 129 -32.58 -4.78 71.88
C ARG A 129 -33.45 -4.07 72.89
N CYS A 130 -34.76 -4.09 72.66
CA CYS A 130 -35.73 -3.52 73.58
C CYS A 130 -36.95 -4.43 73.68
N LYS A 131 -37.47 -4.59 74.90
CA LYS A 131 -38.78 -5.21 75.09
C LYS A 131 -39.84 -4.14 74.92
N LEU A 132 -40.91 -4.46 74.22
CA LEU A 132 -42.02 -3.54 73.99
C LEU A 132 -42.61 -2.94 75.28
N ASN A 133 -42.56 -3.69 76.38
CA ASN A 133 -43.04 -3.25 77.69
C ASN A 133 -42.12 -2.22 78.39
N GLU A 134 -40.96 -1.90 77.82
CA GLU A 134 -39.96 -0.97 78.39
C GLU A 134 -39.93 0.40 77.68
N LEU A 135 -40.85 0.60 76.73
CA LEU A 135 -41.02 1.87 76.02
C LEU A 135 -41.79 2.86 76.90
N VAL A 136 -41.37 4.13 76.87
CA VAL A 136 -41.96 5.23 77.63
C VAL A 136 -42.42 6.30 76.63
N PRO A 137 -43.65 6.83 76.77
CA PRO A 137 -44.13 7.90 75.90
C PRO A 137 -43.37 9.19 76.16
N LEU A 138 -43.03 9.90 75.09
CA LEU A 138 -42.48 11.24 75.10
C LEU A 138 -43.62 12.22 74.85
N ALA A 139 -43.82 13.18 75.77
CA ALA A 139 -44.95 14.12 75.70
C ALA A 139 -44.76 15.26 74.67
N VAL A 140 -43.64 15.26 73.93
CA VAL A 140 -43.25 16.33 72.99
C VAL A 140 -43.03 15.73 71.60
N PRO A 141 -43.52 16.37 70.52
CA PRO A 141 -43.28 15.91 69.16
C PRO A 141 -41.79 15.98 68.79
N LEU A 142 -41.33 15.00 67.98
CA LEU A 142 -39.91 14.81 67.65
C LEU A 142 -39.23 16.03 66.99
N ALA A 143 -40.00 16.98 66.46
CA ALA A 143 -39.52 18.20 65.81
C ALA A 143 -39.01 19.27 66.80
N GLU A 144 -39.48 19.26 68.05
CA GLU A 144 -39.17 20.30 69.05
C GLU A 144 -37.95 19.96 69.93
N ILE A 145 -37.26 18.86 69.64
CA ILE A 145 -36.09 18.40 70.41
C ILE A 145 -34.81 18.80 69.67
N GLU A 146 -34.15 19.87 70.13
CA GLU A 146 -32.97 20.46 69.47
C GLU A 146 -31.74 19.52 69.42
N SER A 147 -31.54 18.67 70.43
CA SER A 147 -30.43 17.71 70.45
C SER A 147 -30.83 16.37 71.06
N LEU A 148 -30.76 15.31 70.26
CA LEU A 148 -30.92 13.92 70.71
C LEU A 148 -29.56 13.25 70.88
N PRO A 149 -29.37 12.37 71.89
CA PRO A 149 -28.18 11.54 72.01
C PRO A 149 -27.95 10.71 70.74
N LEU A 150 -26.69 10.47 70.39
CA LEU A 150 -26.33 9.59 69.26
C LEU A 150 -26.91 8.18 69.48
N ASN A 151 -27.26 7.49 68.39
CA ASN A 151 -27.87 6.16 68.39
C ASN A 151 -29.21 6.10 69.15
N THR A 152 -30.07 7.11 68.95
CA THR A 152 -31.41 7.19 69.57
C THR A 152 -32.49 6.60 68.64
N TRP A 153 -33.34 5.76 69.24
CA TRP A 153 -34.39 4.98 68.58
C TRP A 153 -35.74 5.45 69.08
N PHE A 154 -36.67 5.76 68.18
CA PHE A 154 -38.03 6.16 68.52
C PHE A 154 -39.07 5.33 67.76
N PHE A 155 -40.20 5.12 68.42
CA PHE A 155 -41.30 4.30 67.94
C PHE A 155 -42.57 5.13 67.94
N THR A 156 -43.32 5.19 66.85
CA THR A 156 -44.67 5.74 66.89
C THR A 156 -45.66 4.58 66.92
N LEU A 157 -46.38 4.45 68.03
CA LEU A 157 -47.41 3.44 68.18
C LEU A 157 -48.75 3.99 67.65
N GLY A 158 -49.78 3.14 67.57
CA GLY A 158 -51.09 3.44 67.00
C GLY A 158 -51.85 4.58 67.68
N ASP A 159 -51.39 5.02 68.85
CA ASP A 159 -51.86 6.20 69.58
C ASP A 159 -51.29 7.53 69.04
N GLY A 160 -50.42 7.49 68.04
CA GLY A 160 -49.79 8.66 67.43
C GLY A 160 -48.65 9.27 68.28
N GLY A 161 -48.39 8.71 69.47
CA GLY A 161 -47.37 9.18 70.39
C GLY A 161 -45.98 8.64 70.07
N VAL A 162 -44.95 9.48 70.26
CA VAL A 162 -43.55 9.06 70.13
C VAL A 162 -43.10 8.36 71.41
N HIS A 163 -42.66 7.11 71.30
CA HIS A 163 -42.20 6.28 72.39
C HIS A 163 -40.69 6.03 72.26
N VAL A 164 -39.98 6.08 73.39
CA VAL A 164 -38.53 5.90 73.44
C VAL A 164 -38.17 4.89 74.54
N SER A 165 -37.01 4.24 74.44
CA SER A 165 -36.57 3.32 75.50
C SER A 165 -36.43 4.04 76.84
N LYS A 166 -36.75 3.36 77.94
CA LYS A 166 -36.58 3.90 79.31
C LYS A 166 -35.15 4.37 79.60
N ARG A 167 -34.13 3.79 78.94
CA ARG A 167 -32.72 4.21 79.03
C ARG A 167 -32.50 5.55 78.35
N THR A 168 -33.03 5.72 77.13
CA THR A 168 -32.94 6.98 76.38
C THR A 168 -33.71 8.10 77.06
N PHE A 169 -34.91 7.80 77.57
CA PHE A 169 -35.72 8.75 78.34
C PHE A 169 -34.97 9.33 79.55
N ARG A 170 -34.18 8.51 80.26
CA ARG A 170 -33.33 8.97 81.38
C ARG A 170 -32.17 9.87 80.92
N MET A 171 -31.53 9.55 79.79
CA MET A 171 -30.42 10.35 79.26
C MET A 171 -30.89 11.74 78.80
N VAL A 172 -32.04 11.81 78.11
CA VAL A 172 -32.65 13.09 77.68
C VAL A 172 -32.98 13.96 78.90
N ARG A 173 -33.50 13.36 79.98
CA ARG A 173 -33.79 14.07 81.24
C ARG A 173 -32.55 14.58 81.98
N GLN A 174 -31.39 13.95 81.80
CA GLN A 174 -30.13 14.38 82.43
C GLN A 174 -29.48 15.55 81.66
N VAL A 175 -29.53 15.54 80.33
CA VAL A 175 -28.94 16.61 79.48
C VAL A 175 -29.72 17.93 79.58
N SER A 176 -31.05 17.86 79.75
CA SER A 176 -31.90 19.06 79.93
C SER A 176 -31.66 19.81 81.24
N ASN A 177 -31.09 19.14 82.26
CA ASN A 177 -30.77 19.79 83.54
C ASN A 177 -29.43 20.54 83.55
N THR A 178 -28.55 20.30 82.57
CA THR A 178 -27.20 20.89 82.48
C THR A 178 -27.09 22.05 81.47
N SER A 179 -28.08 22.22 80.59
CA SER A 179 -28.02 23.14 79.44
C SER A 179 -28.97 24.36 79.53
N GLY A 180 -29.50 24.69 80.72
CA GLY A 180 -30.21 25.95 80.99
C GLY A 180 -31.54 26.18 80.26
N THR A 181 -31.82 25.47 79.17
CA THR A 181 -33.06 25.57 78.40
C THR A 181 -34.15 24.76 79.09
N THR A 182 -35.01 25.47 79.81
CA THR A 182 -36.07 24.89 80.62
C THR A 182 -37.20 24.37 79.72
N ILE A 183 -37.16 23.09 79.33
CA ILE A 183 -38.30 22.42 78.68
C ILE A 183 -39.41 22.26 79.72
N SER A 184 -40.41 23.12 79.66
CA SER A 184 -41.55 23.28 80.59
C SER A 184 -42.53 22.09 80.65
N CYS A 185 -42.24 20.97 79.99
CA CYS A 185 -43.14 19.83 79.82
C CYS A 185 -42.96 18.70 80.86
N LEU A 186 -41.98 18.77 81.77
CA LEU A 186 -41.71 17.69 82.76
C LEU A 186 -42.39 17.87 84.12
N LYS A 187 -43.43 18.72 84.21
CA LYS A 187 -44.28 18.91 85.39
C LYS A 187 -45.73 18.47 85.13
N GLN A 188 -45.92 17.27 84.60
CA GLN A 188 -47.17 16.55 84.80
C GLN A 188 -46.86 15.11 85.18
N THR A 189 -46.95 14.84 86.47
CA THR A 189 -47.17 13.51 87.01
C THR A 189 -48.57 13.07 86.62
N THR A 190 -48.75 12.53 85.41
CA THR A 190 -49.94 11.73 85.14
C THR A 190 -49.73 10.36 85.79
N PRO A 191 -50.62 9.97 86.72
CA PRO A 191 -50.47 8.77 87.50
C PRO A 191 -50.72 7.53 86.63
N SER A 192 -50.04 6.46 87.01
CA SER A 192 -50.50 5.07 86.98
C SER A 192 -51.29 4.57 85.76
N VAL A 193 -50.71 3.54 85.13
CA VAL A 193 -51.46 2.37 84.68
C VAL A 193 -52.55 2.68 83.66
N CYS A 194 -52.21 2.67 82.37
CA CYS A 194 -53.23 2.36 81.37
C CYS A 194 -53.70 0.93 81.63
N SER A 195 -54.86 0.85 82.29
CA SER A 195 -55.70 -0.31 82.46
C SER A 195 -55.89 -0.95 81.08
N VAL A 196 -55.37 -2.15 80.92
CA VAL A 196 -55.70 -3.00 79.77
C VAL A 196 -57.21 -3.23 79.84
N HIS A 197 -57.98 -2.48 79.05
CA HIS A 197 -59.41 -2.72 78.87
C HIS A 197 -59.54 -4.10 78.21
N VAL A 198 -60.12 -5.05 78.95
CA VAL A 198 -60.30 -6.45 78.53
C VAL A 198 -61.02 -6.55 77.18
N ASN A 199 -61.86 -5.57 76.83
CA ASN A 199 -62.61 -5.52 75.58
C ASN A 199 -61.72 -5.28 74.35
N GLN A 200 -60.73 -4.38 74.41
CA GLN A 200 -59.79 -4.16 73.30
C GLN A 200 -58.90 -5.40 73.10
N SER A 201 -58.50 -6.06 74.19
CA SER A 201 -57.70 -7.30 74.12
C SER A 201 -58.46 -8.45 73.44
N LEU A 202 -59.76 -8.57 73.67
CA LEU A 202 -60.62 -9.55 73.03
C LEU A 202 -60.85 -9.23 71.54
N GLU A 203 -61.11 -7.98 71.19
CA GLU A 203 -61.25 -7.54 69.79
C GLU A 203 -59.98 -7.78 68.98
N HIS A 204 -58.81 -7.41 69.51
CA HIS A 204 -57.53 -7.70 68.85
C HIS A 204 -57.27 -9.20 68.73
N ARG A 205 -57.68 -10.01 69.72
CA ARG A 205 -57.54 -11.48 69.65
C ARG A 205 -58.43 -12.08 68.58
N ILE A 206 -59.67 -11.61 68.45
CA ILE A 206 -60.59 -12.01 67.39
C ILE A 206 -60.01 -11.60 66.03
N ARG A 207 -59.52 -10.37 65.89
CA ARG A 207 -58.93 -9.86 64.64
C ARG A 207 -57.71 -10.68 64.20
N ILE A 208 -56.80 -11.01 65.12
CA ILE A 208 -55.65 -11.89 64.86
C ILE A 208 -56.11 -13.29 64.43
N GLN A 209 -57.16 -13.83 65.06
CA GLN A 209 -57.68 -15.15 64.73
C GLN A 209 -58.38 -15.18 63.36
N THR A 210 -59.07 -14.09 62.99
CA THR A 210 -59.64 -13.90 61.66
C THR A 210 -58.55 -13.77 60.60
N LEU A 211 -57.50 -12.97 60.85
CA LEU A 211 -56.35 -12.83 59.95
C LEU A 211 -55.59 -14.15 59.74
N LYS A 212 -55.44 -14.96 60.78
CA LYS A 212 -54.85 -16.31 60.65
C LYS A 212 -55.67 -17.20 59.73
N ARG A 213 -57.01 -17.17 59.83
CA ARG A 213 -57.89 -17.96 58.96
C ARG A 213 -57.83 -17.48 57.51
N THR A 214 -57.83 -16.18 57.27
CA THR A 214 -57.70 -15.62 55.91
C THR A 214 -56.33 -15.91 55.31
N PHE A 215 -55.26 -15.81 56.10
CA PHE A 215 -53.90 -16.15 55.66
C PHE A 215 -53.80 -17.63 55.25
N SER A 216 -54.33 -18.56 56.06
CA SER A 216 -54.37 -19.99 55.69
C SER A 216 -55.17 -20.23 54.40
N SER A 217 -56.31 -19.56 54.22
CA SER A 217 -57.11 -19.66 52.99
C SER A 217 -56.36 -19.16 51.75
N ILE A 218 -55.65 -18.04 51.88
CA ILE A 218 -54.82 -17.48 50.80
C ILE A 218 -53.64 -18.41 50.50
N HIS A 219 -52.99 -18.94 51.54
CA HIS A 219 -51.89 -19.87 51.41
C HIS A 219 -52.30 -21.14 50.63
N ASP A 220 -53.47 -21.70 50.94
CA ASP A 220 -54.02 -22.85 50.22
C ASP A 220 -54.35 -22.52 48.75
N ARG A 221 -54.85 -21.31 48.47
CA ARG A 221 -55.07 -20.86 47.07
C ARG A 221 -53.77 -20.73 46.30
N VAL A 222 -52.73 -20.16 46.91
CA VAL A 222 -51.41 -20.01 46.29
C VAL A 222 -50.77 -21.38 46.04
N ALA A 223 -50.89 -22.32 46.99
CA ALA A 223 -50.39 -23.68 46.83
C ALA A 223 -51.08 -24.40 45.66
N ARG A 224 -52.41 -24.27 45.53
CA ARG A 224 -53.18 -24.81 44.39
C ARG A 224 -52.74 -24.20 43.06
N LEU A 225 -52.64 -22.88 42.98
CA LEU A 225 -52.22 -22.19 41.76
C LEU A 225 -50.79 -22.59 41.34
N SER A 226 -49.89 -22.75 42.31
CA SER A 226 -48.52 -23.22 42.06
C SER A 226 -48.51 -24.64 41.50
N HIS A 227 -49.39 -25.52 42.00
CA HIS A 227 -49.52 -26.88 41.48
C HIS A 227 -50.08 -26.88 40.05
N ASP A 228 -51.09 -26.05 39.77
CA ASP A 228 -51.70 -25.94 38.44
C ASP A 228 -50.73 -25.37 37.39
N ILE A 229 -49.92 -24.37 37.76
CA ILE A 229 -48.87 -23.83 36.88
C ILE A 229 -47.82 -24.89 36.59
N GLN A 230 -47.38 -25.63 37.61
CA GLN A 230 -46.36 -26.66 37.44
C GLN A 230 -46.88 -27.82 36.58
N ASN A 231 -48.12 -28.25 36.77
CA ASN A 231 -48.77 -29.25 35.91
C ASN A 231 -48.98 -28.73 34.49
N GLY A 232 -49.40 -27.47 34.33
CA GLY A 232 -49.57 -26.82 33.03
C GLY A 232 -48.25 -26.68 32.27
N LEU A 233 -47.15 -26.38 32.96
CA LEU A 233 -45.79 -26.39 32.40
C LEU A 233 -45.36 -27.81 32.05
N SER A 234 -45.53 -28.80 32.94
CA SER A 234 -45.19 -30.19 32.64
C SER A 234 -45.99 -30.75 31.45
N LEU A 235 -47.27 -30.40 31.32
CA LEU A 235 -48.10 -30.74 30.16
C LEU A 235 -47.65 -30.01 28.88
N LYS A 236 -47.23 -28.75 28.99
CA LYS A 236 -46.64 -28.00 27.86
C LYS A 236 -45.29 -28.58 27.44
N TYR A 237 -44.41 -28.93 28.37
CA TYR A 237 -43.13 -29.58 28.09
C TYR A 237 -43.33 -31.00 27.52
N ALA A 238 -44.32 -31.75 27.99
CA ALA A 238 -44.67 -33.06 27.42
C ALA A 238 -45.29 -32.94 26.01
N ARG A 239 -46.07 -31.88 25.73
CA ARG A 239 -46.57 -31.55 24.37
C ARG A 239 -45.53 -30.86 23.47
N GLN A 240 -44.51 -30.21 24.05
CA GLN A 240 -43.38 -29.54 23.38
C GLN A 240 -42.10 -30.39 23.40
N CYS A 241 -42.18 -31.69 23.69
CA CYS A 241 -41.25 -32.63 23.10
C CYS A 241 -41.37 -32.41 21.58
N ILE A 242 -40.40 -31.69 21.01
CA ILE A 242 -40.41 -31.18 19.65
C ILE A 242 -40.89 -32.29 18.71
N ASP A 243 -41.98 -32.04 17.98
CA ASP A 243 -42.49 -32.99 17.00
C ASP A 243 -41.33 -33.35 16.04
N PRO A 244 -40.95 -34.63 15.89
CA PRO A 244 -39.79 -35.05 15.09
C PRO A 244 -39.89 -34.61 13.62
N ILE A 245 -41.09 -34.23 13.16
CA ILE A 245 -41.35 -33.69 11.82
C ILE A 245 -40.78 -32.27 11.66
N VAL A 246 -40.88 -31.42 12.69
CA VAL A 246 -40.41 -30.02 12.63
C VAL A 246 -38.88 -29.96 12.68
N GLU A 247 -38.24 -30.82 13.46
CA GLU A 247 -36.77 -30.95 13.52
C GLU A 247 -36.21 -31.44 12.18
N ARG A 248 -36.79 -32.51 11.60
CA ARG A 248 -36.44 -32.99 10.25
C ARG A 248 -36.58 -31.92 9.17
N HIS A 249 -37.61 -31.07 9.26
CA HIS A 249 -37.84 -30.01 8.28
C HIS A 249 -36.83 -28.85 8.43
N CYS A 250 -36.43 -28.51 9.66
CA CYS A 250 -35.37 -27.54 9.92
C CYS A 250 -34.00 -28.06 9.45
N ASP A 251 -33.70 -29.34 9.67
CA ASP A 251 -32.45 -29.97 9.24
C ASP A 251 -32.38 -30.12 7.71
N ALA A 252 -33.47 -30.53 7.06
CA ALA A 252 -33.53 -30.57 5.59
C ALA A 252 -33.28 -29.20 4.93
N LYS A 253 -33.77 -28.11 5.56
CA LYS A 253 -33.48 -26.74 5.12
C LYS A 253 -32.03 -26.35 5.39
N ARG A 254 -31.42 -26.72 6.53
CA ARG A 254 -29.99 -26.51 6.81
C ARG A 254 -29.11 -27.24 5.79
N ASP A 255 -29.42 -28.49 5.49
CA ASP A 255 -28.70 -29.29 4.50
C ASP A 255 -28.81 -28.67 3.11
N SER A 256 -29.99 -28.16 2.74
CA SER A 256 -30.20 -27.44 1.49
C SER A 256 -29.38 -26.15 1.41
N ILE A 257 -29.35 -25.37 2.50
CA ILE A 257 -28.50 -24.17 2.61
C ILE A 257 -27.01 -24.55 2.51
N GLN A 258 -26.59 -25.64 3.13
CA GLN A 258 -25.20 -26.10 3.06
C GLN A 258 -24.81 -26.56 1.66
N LYS A 259 -25.70 -27.28 0.96
CA LYS A 259 -25.51 -27.67 -0.45
C LYS A 259 -25.40 -26.44 -1.36
N LEU A 260 -26.27 -25.44 -1.18
CA LEU A 260 -26.22 -24.18 -1.92
C LEU A 260 -24.93 -23.40 -1.63
N ARG A 261 -24.49 -23.32 -0.37
CA ARG A 261 -23.21 -22.70 0.01
C ARG A 261 -22.03 -23.41 -0.66
N LYS A 262 -21.98 -24.74 -0.65
CA LYS A 262 -20.96 -25.53 -1.36
C LYS A 262 -20.99 -25.24 -2.86
N ARG A 263 -22.18 -25.13 -3.47
CA ARG A 263 -22.33 -24.80 -4.88
C ARG A 263 -21.83 -23.38 -5.20
N ILE A 264 -22.10 -22.40 -4.34
CA ILE A 264 -21.60 -21.03 -4.50
C ILE A 264 -20.07 -21.00 -4.46
N VAL A 265 -19.44 -21.71 -3.52
CA VAL A 265 -17.97 -21.79 -3.44
C VAL A 265 -17.40 -22.41 -4.73
N HIS A 266 -17.95 -23.55 -5.16
CA HIS A 266 -17.51 -24.21 -6.38
C HIS A 266 -17.68 -23.32 -7.63
N LEU A 267 -18.80 -22.59 -7.73
CA LEU A 267 -19.03 -21.66 -8.84
C LEU A 267 -18.08 -20.47 -8.79
N ARG A 268 -17.79 -19.92 -7.60
CA ARG A 268 -16.78 -18.85 -7.44
C ARG A 268 -15.40 -19.31 -7.86
N GLU A 269 -14.98 -20.49 -7.43
CA GLU A 269 -13.71 -21.08 -7.85
C GLU A 269 -13.66 -21.31 -9.35
N PHE A 270 -14.75 -21.80 -9.94
CA PHE A 270 -14.85 -22.00 -11.38
C PHE A 270 -14.73 -20.67 -12.16
N VAL A 271 -15.43 -19.62 -11.72
CA VAL A 271 -15.32 -18.28 -12.31
C VAL A 271 -13.90 -17.74 -12.17
N ASN A 272 -13.28 -17.88 -11.00
CA ASN A 272 -11.90 -17.45 -10.78
C ASN A 272 -10.93 -18.17 -11.73
N ARG A 273 -11.11 -19.49 -11.95
CA ARG A 273 -10.30 -20.24 -12.91
C ARG A 273 -10.46 -19.71 -14.34
N LEU A 274 -11.70 -19.48 -14.79
CA LEU A 274 -11.98 -18.91 -16.12
C LEU A 274 -11.41 -17.49 -16.29
N GLN A 275 -11.45 -16.67 -15.24
CA GLN A 275 -10.85 -15.34 -15.28
C GLN A 275 -9.32 -15.42 -15.42
N GLN A 276 -8.68 -16.35 -14.71
CA GLN A 276 -7.23 -16.56 -14.83
C GLN A 276 -6.83 -17.04 -16.22
N THR A 277 -7.55 -18.00 -16.81
CA THR A 277 -7.26 -18.46 -18.18
C THR A 277 -7.46 -17.35 -19.20
N SER A 278 -8.55 -16.60 -19.10
CA SER A 278 -8.79 -15.44 -20.00
C SER A 278 -7.71 -14.37 -19.87
N LEU A 279 -7.20 -14.12 -18.66
CA LEU A 279 -6.09 -13.18 -18.45
C LEU A 279 -4.79 -13.70 -19.10
N GLN A 280 -4.50 -14.99 -18.99
CA GLN A 280 -3.34 -15.60 -19.62
C GLN A 280 -3.44 -15.54 -21.14
N GLU A 281 -4.59 -15.89 -21.72
CA GLU A 281 -4.85 -15.79 -23.17
C GLU A 281 -4.72 -14.35 -23.68
N LYS A 282 -5.21 -13.35 -22.94
CA LYS A 282 -5.01 -11.94 -23.30
C LYS A 282 -3.53 -11.56 -23.32
N LYS A 283 -2.74 -12.04 -22.35
CA LYS A 283 -1.29 -11.76 -22.30
C LYS A 283 -0.55 -12.44 -23.45
N THR A 284 -0.90 -13.68 -23.80
CA THR A 284 -0.27 -14.39 -24.92
C THR A 284 -0.61 -13.71 -26.25
N LEU A 285 -1.87 -13.34 -26.47
CA LEU A 285 -2.29 -12.62 -27.68
C LEU A 285 -1.61 -11.25 -27.81
N ASP A 286 -1.48 -10.50 -26.70
CA ASP A 286 -0.78 -9.21 -26.70
C ASP A 286 0.71 -9.35 -27.02
N LEU A 287 1.35 -10.42 -26.53
CA LEU A 287 2.72 -10.77 -26.90
C LEU A 287 2.84 -11.13 -28.38
N ASP A 288 1.95 -11.99 -28.90
CA ASP A 288 1.94 -12.39 -30.31
C ASP A 288 1.77 -11.19 -31.23
N VAL A 289 0.84 -10.29 -30.93
CA VAL A 289 0.64 -9.04 -31.69
C VAL A 289 1.89 -8.17 -31.67
N ARG A 290 2.58 -8.06 -30.53
CA ARG A 290 3.85 -7.32 -30.44
C ARG A 290 4.95 -7.97 -31.29
N ILE A 291 5.07 -9.29 -31.23
CA ILE A 291 6.06 -10.05 -32.01
C ILE A 291 5.76 -9.86 -33.51
N SER A 292 4.52 -10.05 -33.96
CA SER A 292 4.14 -9.85 -35.36
C SER A 292 4.45 -8.43 -35.83
N LYS A 293 4.14 -7.40 -35.04
CA LYS A 293 4.47 -6.00 -35.38
C LYS A 293 5.99 -5.78 -35.47
N ALA A 294 6.76 -6.37 -34.56
CA ALA A 294 8.22 -6.27 -34.59
C ALA A 294 8.80 -6.98 -35.84
N LEU A 295 8.30 -8.17 -36.17
CA LEU A 295 8.71 -8.93 -37.37
C LEU A 295 8.41 -8.16 -38.66
N VAL A 296 7.22 -7.56 -38.78
CA VAL A 296 6.86 -6.73 -39.93
C VAL A 296 7.79 -5.52 -40.03
N LYS A 297 8.08 -4.83 -38.92
CA LYS A 297 9.03 -3.72 -38.92
C LYS A 297 10.44 -4.15 -39.33
N LEU A 298 10.93 -5.27 -38.81
CA LEU A 298 12.23 -5.82 -39.18
C LEU A 298 12.28 -6.20 -40.67
N MET A 299 11.21 -6.78 -41.20
CA MET A 299 11.08 -7.09 -42.62
C MET A 299 11.15 -5.82 -43.48
N HIS A 300 10.41 -4.77 -43.12
CA HIS A 300 10.48 -3.48 -43.82
C HIS A 300 11.87 -2.85 -43.78
N MET A 301 12.54 -2.89 -42.61
CA MET A 301 13.90 -2.39 -42.48
C MET A 301 14.88 -3.21 -43.33
N ASN A 302 14.73 -4.54 -43.37
CA ASN A 302 15.58 -5.41 -44.19
C ASN A 302 15.38 -5.14 -45.69
N LEU A 303 14.12 -5.00 -46.15
CA LEU A 303 13.81 -4.60 -47.53
C LEU A 303 14.44 -3.24 -47.86
N LYS A 304 14.29 -2.24 -47.00
CA LYS A 304 14.91 -0.93 -47.19
C LYS A 304 16.43 -1.01 -47.27
N CYS A 305 17.07 -1.79 -46.38
CA CYS A 305 18.51 -2.00 -46.43
C CYS A 305 18.95 -2.67 -47.73
N LYS A 306 18.19 -3.63 -48.25
CA LYS A 306 18.47 -4.26 -49.55
C LYS A 306 18.34 -3.28 -50.70
N ASP A 307 17.25 -2.50 -50.74
CA ASP A 307 17.05 -1.47 -51.77
C ASP A 307 18.19 -0.42 -51.75
N GLU A 308 18.65 -0.02 -50.56
CA GLU A 308 19.80 0.88 -50.41
C GLU A 308 21.10 0.23 -50.90
N GLN A 309 21.33 -1.05 -50.60
CA GLN A 309 22.49 -1.81 -51.10
C GLN A 309 22.48 -1.92 -52.62
N ASP A 310 21.34 -2.29 -53.22
CA ASP A 310 21.17 -2.38 -54.66
C ASP A 310 21.36 -1.01 -55.31
N GLY A 311 20.83 0.06 -54.69
CA GLY A 311 21.05 1.44 -55.12
C GLY A 311 22.52 1.90 -55.02
N ILE A 312 23.32 1.35 -54.10
CA ILE A 312 24.78 1.59 -54.05
C ILE A 312 25.49 0.84 -55.18
N LEU A 313 25.11 -0.42 -55.41
CA LEU A 313 25.70 -1.25 -56.48
C LEU A 313 25.46 -0.64 -57.86
N GLU A 314 24.23 -0.19 -58.14
CA GLU A 314 23.87 0.46 -59.40
C GLU A 314 24.71 1.73 -59.65
N ARG A 315 24.86 2.58 -58.63
CA ARG A 315 25.71 3.78 -58.73
C ARG A 315 27.18 3.43 -58.97
N ARG A 316 27.71 2.40 -58.31
CA ARG A 316 29.08 1.91 -58.55
C ARG A 316 29.24 1.42 -59.98
N TYR A 317 28.26 0.67 -60.49
CA TYR A 317 28.26 0.20 -61.88
C TYR A 317 28.30 1.36 -62.87
N GLN A 318 27.46 2.40 -62.66
CA GLN A 318 27.44 3.59 -63.51
C GLN A 318 28.77 4.36 -63.48
N ILE A 319 29.39 4.50 -62.30
CA ILE A 319 30.71 5.13 -62.16
C ILE A 319 31.76 4.34 -62.93
N LEU A 320 31.82 3.02 -62.74
CA LEU A 320 32.78 2.14 -63.42
C LEU A 320 32.60 2.19 -64.94
N ARG A 321 31.37 2.09 -65.42
CA ARG A 321 31.04 2.22 -66.85
C ARG A 321 31.47 3.55 -67.43
N THR A 322 31.23 4.65 -66.70
CA THR A 322 31.64 5.99 -67.14
C THR A 322 33.15 6.16 -67.14
N ALA A 323 33.83 5.70 -66.08
CA ALA A 323 35.29 5.72 -65.97
C ALA A 323 35.94 4.91 -67.10
N TYR A 324 35.40 3.73 -67.40
CA TYR A 324 35.83 2.92 -68.54
C TYR A 324 35.64 3.66 -69.87
N GLN A 325 34.48 4.26 -70.12
CA GLN A 325 34.25 5.05 -71.35
C GLN A 325 35.23 6.22 -71.49
N ILE A 326 35.59 6.88 -70.40
CA ILE A 326 36.61 7.94 -70.39
C ILE A 326 37.98 7.35 -70.74
N ARG A 327 38.39 6.26 -70.07
CA ARG A 327 39.67 5.57 -70.29
C ARG A 327 39.80 5.11 -71.75
N TYR A 328 38.74 4.51 -72.29
CA TYR A 328 38.67 4.05 -73.68
C TYR A 328 38.84 5.20 -74.67
N ARG A 329 38.10 6.30 -74.47
CA ARG A 329 38.26 7.50 -75.32
C ARG A 329 39.66 8.09 -75.24
N GLN A 330 40.27 8.14 -74.05
CA GLN A 330 41.64 8.61 -73.88
C GLN A 330 42.62 7.74 -74.68
N ALA A 331 42.54 6.42 -74.56
CA ALA A 331 43.42 5.50 -75.30
C ALA A 331 43.23 5.61 -76.82
N MET A 332 41.98 5.73 -77.29
CA MET A 332 41.68 5.96 -78.72
C MET A 332 42.27 7.27 -79.25
N LEU A 333 42.19 8.35 -78.46
CA LEU A 333 42.78 9.64 -78.82
C LEU A 333 44.31 9.59 -78.83
N VAL A 334 44.92 8.83 -77.91
CA VAL A 334 46.37 8.59 -77.89
C VAL A 334 46.81 7.78 -79.12
N LYS A 335 46.06 6.74 -79.50
CA LYS A 335 46.31 5.98 -80.73
C LYS A 335 46.27 6.87 -81.97
N ALA A 336 45.25 7.72 -82.11
CA ALA A 336 45.19 8.69 -83.20
C ALA A 336 46.37 9.68 -83.16
N LEU A 337 46.82 10.06 -81.97
CA LEU A 337 47.97 10.96 -81.81
C LEU A 337 49.30 10.29 -82.22
N GLN A 338 49.44 8.99 -82.00
CA GLN A 338 50.58 8.18 -82.46
C GLN A 338 50.63 8.10 -83.99
N GLU A 339 49.48 8.07 -84.67
CA GLU A 339 49.41 8.14 -86.14
C GLU A 339 49.85 9.51 -86.66
N VAL A 340 49.51 10.60 -85.96
CA VAL A 340 49.91 11.96 -86.33
C VAL A 340 51.39 12.22 -86.05
N TYR A 341 51.90 11.76 -84.90
CA TYR A 341 53.28 11.91 -84.44
C TYR A 341 53.94 10.56 -84.17
N PRO A 342 54.30 9.80 -85.22
CA PRO A 342 54.96 8.52 -85.04
C PRO A 342 56.31 8.72 -84.35
N ILE A 343 56.52 7.99 -83.25
CA ILE A 343 57.78 7.90 -82.52
C ILE A 343 58.37 6.50 -82.71
N GLU A 344 59.46 6.45 -83.47
CA GLU A 344 60.22 5.23 -83.70
C GLU A 344 61.50 5.31 -82.86
N CYS A 345 61.75 4.27 -82.07
CA CYS A 345 62.96 4.15 -81.27
C CYS A 345 63.74 2.91 -81.69
N ASN A 346 65.00 3.09 -82.06
CA ASN A 346 65.89 2.00 -82.45
C ASN A 346 66.42 1.27 -81.20
N ARG A 347 66.93 0.05 -81.40
CA ARG A 347 67.56 -0.76 -80.33
C ARG A 347 68.75 -0.06 -79.64
N SER A 348 69.36 0.90 -80.33
CA SER A 348 70.45 1.74 -79.81
C SER A 348 69.99 2.88 -78.89
N GLY A 349 68.68 3.04 -78.66
CA GLY A 349 68.12 4.10 -77.82
C GLY A 349 67.90 5.45 -78.52
N GLU A 350 68.30 5.56 -79.79
CA GLU A 350 68.00 6.73 -80.62
C GLU A 350 66.53 6.72 -81.05
N CYS A 351 65.83 7.82 -80.80
CA CYS A 351 64.43 7.98 -81.18
C CYS A 351 64.27 9.11 -82.20
N CYS A 352 63.33 8.93 -83.12
CA CYS A 352 62.91 9.95 -84.05
C CYS A 352 61.41 10.21 -83.93
N ILE A 353 61.01 11.46 -84.20
CA ILE A 353 59.61 11.87 -84.31
C ILE A 353 59.37 12.36 -85.73
N ARG A 354 58.41 11.73 -86.45
CA ARG A 354 58.17 12.01 -87.89
C ARG A 354 59.45 11.95 -88.75
N GLY A 355 60.36 11.02 -88.45
CA GLY A 355 61.63 10.85 -89.16
C GLY A 355 62.76 11.80 -88.76
N ILE A 356 62.55 12.75 -87.84
CA ILE A 356 63.61 13.63 -87.34
C ILE A 356 64.21 13.04 -86.07
N ARG A 357 65.52 12.76 -86.07
CA ARG A 357 66.25 12.22 -84.91
C ARG A 357 66.46 13.31 -83.86
N LEU A 358 66.26 12.95 -82.59
CA LEU A 358 66.53 13.79 -81.43
C LEU A 358 67.44 13.01 -80.47
N THR A 359 68.75 13.26 -80.52
CA THR A 359 69.69 12.74 -79.52
C THR A 359 69.99 13.79 -78.46
N ASN A 360 70.36 13.36 -77.25
CA ASN A 360 70.76 14.28 -76.16
C ASN A 360 71.99 15.12 -76.55
N SER A 361 72.83 14.62 -77.46
CA SER A 361 73.94 15.35 -78.08
C SER A 361 73.50 16.45 -79.03
N ASP A 362 72.42 16.25 -79.80
CA ASP A 362 71.88 17.28 -80.71
C ASP A 362 71.26 18.42 -79.89
N LEU A 363 70.60 18.09 -78.77
CA LEU A 363 70.03 19.09 -77.88
C LEU A 363 71.09 20.05 -77.27
N THR A 364 72.35 19.63 -77.16
CA THR A 364 73.43 20.42 -76.54
C THR A 364 74.41 21.00 -77.58
N ASN A 365 74.79 20.23 -78.60
CA ASN A 365 75.86 20.52 -79.55
C ASN A 365 75.40 20.44 -81.03
N ASN A 366 74.46 21.30 -81.43
CA ASN A 366 74.01 21.35 -82.83
C ASN A 366 75.08 21.94 -83.77
N ARG A 367 75.25 21.32 -84.95
CA ARG A 367 75.85 22.00 -86.11
C ARG A 367 74.83 22.98 -86.68
N LYS A 368 75.27 24.16 -87.17
CA LYS A 368 74.41 25.25 -87.68
C LYS A 368 73.36 24.85 -88.74
N GLY A 369 73.49 23.70 -89.41
CA GLY A 369 72.53 23.20 -90.40
C GLY A 369 71.37 22.37 -89.83
N GLU A 370 71.48 21.85 -88.60
CA GLU A 370 70.48 20.92 -88.01
C GLU A 370 69.56 21.61 -86.98
N GLU A 371 69.83 22.88 -86.65
CA GLU A 371 69.09 23.65 -85.65
C GLU A 371 67.59 23.81 -86.00
N GLU A 372 67.25 23.96 -87.28
CA GLU A 372 65.87 24.11 -87.74
C GLU A 372 65.10 22.79 -87.67
N CYS A 373 65.76 21.67 -87.98
CA CYS A 373 65.20 20.32 -87.83
C CYS A 373 64.94 20.00 -86.36
N VAL A 374 65.90 20.29 -85.46
CA VAL A 374 65.74 20.08 -84.02
C VAL A 374 64.63 20.95 -83.44
N SER A 375 64.54 22.22 -83.85
CA SER A 375 63.46 23.13 -83.42
C SER A 375 62.08 22.63 -83.89
N THR A 376 62.00 22.07 -85.10
CA THR A 376 60.78 21.44 -85.63
C THR A 376 60.39 20.20 -84.86
N ALA A 377 61.36 19.34 -84.53
CA ALA A 377 61.12 18.12 -83.76
C ALA A 377 60.69 18.44 -82.31
N LEU A 378 61.33 19.41 -81.66
CA LEU A 378 60.90 19.92 -80.35
C LEU A 378 59.51 20.57 -80.41
N GLY A 379 59.16 21.21 -81.52
CA GLY A 379 57.80 21.69 -81.79
C GLY A 379 56.75 20.58 -81.83
N TYR A 380 57.06 19.45 -82.49
CA TYR A 380 56.21 18.27 -82.49
C TYR A 380 56.07 17.67 -81.09
N VAL A 381 57.17 17.59 -80.33
CA VAL A 381 57.16 17.11 -78.93
C VAL A 381 56.33 18.03 -78.04
N ALA A 382 56.47 19.36 -78.19
CA ALA A 382 55.69 20.33 -77.44
C ALA A 382 54.19 20.18 -77.69
N HIS A 383 53.79 20.03 -78.96
CA HIS A 383 52.39 19.79 -79.30
C HIS A 383 51.89 18.44 -78.74
N LEU A 384 52.69 17.38 -78.86
CA LEU A 384 52.37 16.06 -78.33
C LEU A 384 52.15 16.11 -76.80
N VAL A 385 53.07 16.72 -76.05
CA VAL A 385 52.97 16.89 -74.60
C VAL A 385 51.73 17.71 -74.22
N PHE A 386 51.44 18.79 -74.95
CA PHE A 386 50.25 19.60 -74.74
C PHE A 386 48.96 18.78 -74.94
N MET A 387 48.86 18.03 -76.04
CA MET A 387 47.69 17.20 -76.34
C MET A 387 47.52 16.07 -75.32
N LEU A 388 48.59 15.40 -74.93
CA LEU A 388 48.57 14.36 -73.89
C LEU A 388 48.10 14.91 -72.53
N SER A 389 48.58 16.10 -72.14
CA SER A 389 48.09 16.80 -70.95
C SER A 389 46.58 17.05 -71.00
N LYS A 390 46.05 17.47 -72.16
CA LYS A 390 44.61 17.68 -72.34
C LYS A 390 43.81 16.39 -72.30
N TYR A 391 44.27 15.33 -72.97
CA TYR A 391 43.58 14.05 -73.02
C TYR A 391 43.53 13.36 -71.67
N PHE A 392 44.64 13.35 -70.92
CA PHE A 392 44.70 12.77 -69.60
C PHE A 392 44.19 13.68 -68.48
N HIS A 393 43.80 14.91 -68.82
CA HIS A 393 43.36 15.92 -67.87
C HIS A 393 44.40 16.22 -66.77
N ILE A 394 45.69 16.19 -67.15
CA ILE A 394 46.82 16.46 -66.28
C ILE A 394 47.17 17.94 -66.38
N GLN A 395 47.13 18.65 -65.25
CA GLN A 395 47.59 20.02 -65.16
C GLN A 395 49.13 20.04 -65.12
N ILE A 396 49.75 20.32 -66.27
CA ILE A 396 51.21 20.44 -66.38
C ILE A 396 51.72 21.69 -65.67
N ARG A 397 52.84 21.57 -64.97
CA ARG A 397 53.44 22.68 -64.21
C ARG A 397 53.97 23.78 -65.11
N TYR A 398 54.70 23.43 -66.16
CA TYR A 398 55.25 24.40 -67.10
C TYR A 398 54.32 24.50 -68.30
N ARG A 399 53.75 25.68 -68.53
CA ARG A 399 52.80 25.88 -69.61
C ARG A 399 53.51 25.80 -70.95
N VAL A 400 52.97 24.98 -71.86
CA VAL A 400 53.51 24.79 -73.21
C VAL A 400 52.73 25.66 -74.19
N PHE A 401 53.42 26.56 -74.88
CA PHE A 401 52.90 27.34 -76.01
C PHE A 401 53.34 26.68 -77.32
N VAL A 402 52.37 26.11 -78.02
CA VAL A 402 52.64 25.41 -79.27
C VAL A 402 52.66 26.41 -80.42
N ALA A 403 53.82 26.57 -81.04
CA ALA A 403 54.02 27.41 -82.22
C ALA A 403 54.92 26.71 -83.25
N CYS A 404 54.71 25.40 -83.45
CA CYS A 404 55.50 24.55 -84.34
C CYS A 404 57.01 24.70 -84.04
N SER A 405 57.85 25.04 -85.04
CA SER A 405 59.29 25.26 -84.87
C SER A 405 59.66 26.44 -83.95
N ARG A 406 58.70 27.26 -83.53
CA ARG A 406 58.89 28.40 -82.62
C ARG A 406 58.22 28.21 -81.25
N SER A 407 57.90 26.98 -80.87
CA SER A 407 57.24 26.69 -79.58
C SER A 407 58.05 27.19 -78.38
N SER A 408 57.35 27.59 -77.32
CA SER A 408 57.95 28.10 -76.07
C SER A 408 57.29 27.48 -74.85
N ILE A 409 57.97 27.55 -73.71
CA ILE A 409 57.50 27.08 -72.41
C ILE A 409 57.60 28.22 -71.41
N GLN A 410 56.65 28.28 -70.48
CA GLN A 410 56.62 29.30 -69.44
C GLN A 410 56.43 28.65 -68.06
N ASP A 411 57.20 29.13 -67.09
CA ASP A 411 56.98 28.82 -65.68
C ASP A 411 56.08 29.89 -65.06
N GLU A 412 54.77 29.60 -64.97
CA GLU A 412 53.80 30.51 -64.37
C GLU A 412 54.04 30.75 -62.87
N THR A 413 54.78 29.85 -62.19
CA THR A 413 55.01 29.95 -60.74
C THR A 413 56.23 30.78 -60.36
N ARG A 414 57.31 30.72 -61.12
CA ARG A 414 58.56 31.43 -60.80
C ARG A 414 58.68 32.75 -61.56
N ASP A 415 58.45 32.73 -62.87
CA ASP A 415 58.71 33.88 -63.75
C ASP A 415 57.62 34.00 -64.84
N PRO A 416 56.41 34.49 -64.50
CA PRO A 416 55.26 34.51 -65.42
C PRO A 416 55.43 35.48 -66.61
N SER A 417 56.47 36.32 -66.63
CA SER A 417 56.78 37.21 -67.75
C SER A 417 57.87 36.66 -68.68
N LEU A 418 58.51 35.55 -68.32
CA LEU A 418 59.65 35.01 -69.06
C LEU A 418 59.25 33.75 -69.83
N GLU A 419 59.38 33.83 -71.16
CA GLU A 419 59.21 32.68 -72.04
C GLU A 419 60.56 32.01 -72.35
N PHE A 420 60.58 30.68 -72.25
CA PHE A 420 61.70 29.81 -72.55
C PHE A 420 61.46 29.14 -73.91
N PRO A 421 62.10 29.60 -75.00
CA PRO A 421 61.87 29.07 -76.33
C PRO A 421 62.53 27.70 -76.52
N LEU A 422 61.85 26.81 -77.24
CA LEU A 422 62.33 25.47 -77.62
C LEU A 422 63.09 25.46 -78.96
N TYR A 423 63.57 26.62 -79.39
CA TYR A 423 64.39 26.79 -80.59
C TYR A 423 65.67 27.54 -80.25
N ARG A 424 66.76 27.21 -80.94
CA ARG A 424 68.10 27.75 -80.64
C ARG A 424 68.40 29.05 -81.41
N LYS A 425 67.77 29.25 -82.56
CA LYS A 425 68.05 30.37 -83.48
C LYS A 425 67.72 31.71 -82.83
N GLY A 426 68.75 32.51 -82.53
CA GLY A 426 68.60 33.85 -81.96
C GLY A 426 68.26 33.89 -80.46
N VAL A 427 68.49 32.80 -79.74
CA VAL A 427 68.22 32.68 -78.29
C VAL A 427 69.51 32.38 -77.54
N GLU A 428 69.64 32.92 -76.33
CA GLU A 428 70.66 32.55 -75.37
C GLU A 428 70.63 31.04 -75.01
N LYS A 429 71.80 30.41 -74.99
CA LYS A 429 71.96 28.96 -74.79
C LYS A 429 71.30 28.48 -73.48
N ASP A 430 71.53 29.20 -72.37
CA ASP A 430 71.02 28.83 -71.05
C ASP A 430 69.49 28.82 -70.99
N ARG A 431 68.84 29.73 -71.72
CA ARG A 431 67.37 29.82 -71.79
C ARG A 431 66.79 28.64 -72.55
N TYR A 432 67.43 28.26 -73.65
CA TYR A 432 67.06 27.09 -74.45
C TYR A 432 67.28 25.77 -73.69
N GLU A 433 68.41 25.61 -73.00
CA GLU A 433 68.67 24.41 -72.18
C GLU A 433 67.68 24.27 -71.02
N ARG A 434 67.32 25.39 -70.36
CA ARG A 434 66.23 25.41 -69.36
C ARG A 434 64.87 25.02 -69.96
N ALA A 435 64.56 25.50 -71.17
CA ALA A 435 63.31 25.14 -71.86
C ALA A 435 63.19 23.62 -72.05
N ILE A 436 64.28 22.97 -72.48
CA ILE A 436 64.33 21.50 -72.64
C ILE A 436 64.14 20.79 -71.30
N GLN A 437 64.77 21.27 -70.22
CA GLN A 437 64.60 20.70 -68.89
C GLN A 437 63.15 20.78 -68.41
N TYR A 438 62.48 21.93 -68.60
CA TYR A 438 61.07 22.09 -68.25
C TYR A 438 60.14 21.19 -69.08
N LEU A 439 60.43 21.04 -70.37
CA LEU A 439 59.72 20.08 -71.22
C LEU A 439 59.90 18.65 -70.69
N GLY A 440 61.13 18.29 -70.30
CA GLY A 440 61.44 17.01 -69.66
C GLY A 440 60.65 16.79 -68.37
N MET A 441 60.60 17.78 -67.49
CA MET A 441 59.84 17.72 -66.23
C MET A 441 58.33 17.56 -66.46
N ASN A 442 57.76 18.22 -67.48
CA ASN A 442 56.36 18.01 -67.85
C ASN A 442 56.09 16.57 -68.30
N VAL A 443 57.01 15.98 -69.06
CA VAL A 443 56.91 14.58 -69.51
C VAL A 443 57.02 13.62 -68.33
N GLU A 444 57.93 13.88 -67.38
CA GLU A 444 58.03 13.13 -66.13
C GLU A 444 56.73 13.20 -65.33
N GLN A 445 56.13 14.39 -65.24
CA GLN A 445 54.85 14.57 -64.57
C GLN A 445 53.74 13.74 -65.23
N ILE A 446 53.69 13.69 -66.57
CA ILE A 446 52.74 12.85 -67.30
C ILE A 446 53.00 11.37 -67.01
N MET A 447 54.26 10.93 -67.02
CA MET A 447 54.61 9.54 -66.69
C MET A 447 54.20 9.15 -65.27
N SER A 448 54.49 10.00 -64.27
CA SER A 448 54.12 9.75 -62.88
C SER A 448 52.61 9.70 -62.70
N ALA A 449 51.85 10.55 -63.41
CA ALA A 449 50.39 10.50 -63.39
C ALA A 449 49.82 9.19 -63.99
N ARG A 450 50.59 8.50 -64.84
CA ARG A 450 50.24 7.17 -65.38
C ARG A 450 50.86 6.00 -64.59
N GLY A 451 51.59 6.28 -63.52
CA GLY A 451 52.25 5.25 -62.71
C GLY A 451 53.43 4.58 -63.40
N LEU A 452 54.08 5.25 -64.36
CA LEU A 452 55.24 4.71 -65.08
C LEU A 452 56.56 5.14 -64.45
N ASP A 453 57.49 4.20 -64.34
CA ASP A 453 58.83 4.46 -63.80
C ASP A 453 59.71 5.21 -64.81
N ASN A 454 60.13 6.42 -64.45
CA ASN A 454 60.97 7.28 -65.27
C ASN A 454 62.46 6.83 -65.34
N SER A 455 62.90 5.99 -64.39
CA SER A 455 64.32 5.60 -64.23
C SER A 455 64.90 4.84 -65.43
N ARG A 456 64.05 4.20 -66.24
CA ARG A 456 64.47 3.35 -67.37
C ARG A 456 64.70 4.11 -68.68
N TYR A 457 64.35 5.40 -68.74
CA TYR A 457 64.32 6.16 -70.00
C TYR A 457 65.26 7.36 -69.95
N THR A 458 66.18 7.42 -70.90
CA THR A 458 67.24 8.44 -70.96
C THR A 458 66.86 9.64 -71.82
N SER A 459 65.94 9.49 -72.77
CA SER A 459 65.49 10.57 -73.64
C SER A 459 64.00 10.90 -73.46
N ILE A 460 63.64 12.16 -73.74
CA ILE A 460 62.24 12.64 -73.66
C ILE A 460 61.34 11.84 -74.61
N LEU A 461 61.84 11.47 -75.80
CA LEU A 461 61.07 10.68 -76.76
C LEU A 461 60.83 9.24 -76.29
N GLN A 462 61.80 8.60 -75.63
CA GLN A 462 61.60 7.27 -75.06
C GLN A 462 60.50 7.27 -74.01
N ARG A 463 60.49 8.30 -73.15
CA ARG A 463 59.45 8.49 -72.13
C ARG A 463 58.07 8.66 -72.74
N LEU A 464 57.95 9.48 -73.77
CA LEU A 464 56.68 9.68 -74.50
C LEU A 464 56.23 8.43 -75.23
N LYS A 465 57.15 7.72 -75.87
CA LYS A 465 56.87 6.43 -76.51
C LYS A 465 56.34 5.42 -75.50
N ALA A 466 56.97 5.29 -74.33
CA ALA A 466 56.50 4.41 -73.27
C ALA A 466 55.08 4.75 -72.78
N VAL A 467 54.76 6.05 -72.64
CA VAL A 467 53.41 6.49 -72.30
C VAL A 467 52.41 6.05 -73.37
N MET A 468 52.71 6.24 -74.65
CA MET A 468 51.80 5.88 -75.75
C MET A 468 51.65 4.36 -75.90
N ASP A 469 52.75 3.61 -75.80
CA ASP A 469 52.76 2.15 -75.95
C ASP A 469 51.91 1.48 -74.85
N VAL A 470 51.96 1.97 -73.60
CA VAL A 470 51.11 1.47 -72.50
C VAL A 470 49.61 1.70 -72.76
N GLU A 471 49.26 2.83 -73.37
CA GLU A 471 47.87 3.12 -73.74
C GLU A 471 47.38 2.25 -74.89
N LEU A 472 48.26 1.96 -75.84
CA LEU A 472 47.98 1.08 -76.95
C LEU A 472 47.82 -0.37 -76.47
N GLU A 473 48.73 -0.85 -75.63
CA GLU A 473 48.63 -2.17 -75.00
C GLU A 473 47.30 -2.30 -74.24
N TRP A 474 46.93 -1.30 -73.43
CA TRP A 474 45.65 -1.32 -72.70
C TRP A 474 44.45 -1.46 -73.67
N LEU A 475 44.47 -0.72 -74.79
CA LEU A 475 43.42 -0.76 -75.80
C LEU A 475 43.37 -2.11 -76.55
N GLU A 476 44.52 -2.72 -76.82
CA GLU A 476 44.60 -4.03 -77.47
C GLU A 476 44.09 -5.16 -76.56
N HIS A 477 44.45 -5.14 -75.28
CA HIS A 477 43.93 -6.08 -74.27
C HIS A 477 42.41 -5.94 -74.08
N ASP A 478 41.87 -4.75 -74.23
CA ASP A 478 40.42 -4.49 -74.14
C ASP A 478 39.67 -4.99 -75.39
N ASN A 479 40.22 -4.75 -76.58
CA ASN A 479 39.63 -5.24 -77.81
C ASN A 479 39.62 -6.77 -77.88
N THR A 480 40.70 -7.45 -77.46
CA THR A 480 40.77 -8.92 -77.45
C THR A 480 39.74 -9.54 -76.49
N LYS A 481 39.59 -8.98 -75.28
CA LYS A 481 38.53 -9.40 -74.33
C LYS A 481 37.12 -9.20 -74.88
N ASN A 482 36.86 -8.10 -75.59
CA ASN A 482 35.55 -7.84 -76.21
C ASN A 482 35.22 -8.80 -77.39
N PHE A 483 36.22 -9.39 -78.06
CA PHE A 483 35.99 -10.41 -79.09
C PHE A 483 35.69 -11.80 -78.50
N ASP A 484 36.28 -12.13 -77.34
CA ASP A 484 36.01 -13.38 -76.62
C ASP A 484 34.70 -13.34 -75.82
N GLU A 485 34.26 -12.16 -75.35
CA GLU A 485 33.05 -11.94 -74.54
C GLU A 485 31.80 -11.47 -75.33
N LYS A 486 31.60 -11.89 -76.59
CA LYS A 486 30.26 -11.76 -77.23
C LYS A 486 29.15 -12.62 -76.58
N GLY A 487 29.33 -13.03 -75.32
CA GLY A 487 28.37 -13.84 -74.56
C GLY A 487 28.17 -13.44 -73.09
N SER A 488 28.90 -12.48 -72.50
CA SER A 488 28.62 -12.09 -71.11
C SER A 488 29.20 -10.73 -70.75
N VAL A 489 28.34 -9.81 -70.32
CA VAL A 489 28.71 -8.50 -69.77
C VAL A 489 29.22 -8.71 -68.33
N SER A 490 30.39 -9.33 -68.16
CA SER A 490 30.98 -9.59 -66.83
C SER A 490 32.32 -8.90 -66.55
N SER A 491 32.95 -8.25 -67.52
CA SER A 491 34.28 -7.66 -67.33
C SER A 491 34.26 -6.20 -66.86
N ILE A 492 33.67 -5.96 -65.67
CA ILE A 492 33.85 -4.69 -64.92
C ILE A 492 34.53 -4.95 -63.55
N TYR A 493 34.87 -6.20 -63.23
CA TYR A 493 35.24 -6.64 -61.87
C TYR A 493 36.69 -7.11 -61.67
N GLN A 494 37.61 -6.81 -62.58
CA GLN A 494 39.05 -7.00 -62.39
C GLN A 494 39.80 -5.75 -62.81
#